data_AF-A0A951ZAX5-F1
#
_entry.id   AF-A0A951ZAX5-F1
#
_cell.length_a   1.000
_cell.length_b   1.000
_cell.length_c   1.000
_cell.angle_alpha   90.00
_cell.angle_beta   90.00
_cell.angle_gamma   90.00
#
_symmetry.space_group_name_H-M   'P 1'
#
loop_
_entity.id
_entity.type
_entity.pdbx_description
1 polymer ?
#
loop_
_entity_poly.entity_id
_entity_poly.type
_entity_poly.pdbx_seq_one_letter_code
_entity_poly.pdbx_strand_id
1 'polypeptide(L)'
;MNTFLDRSGALAIGLLLALTALPAAADDTDIFIASQDPAITGAKPNILFIYDNSGSMGATVLTQEDWDPSLVFTGPYNRNRLYFSTNNTMPDSSTGNWITKTYNYCNASLTPLATIGSYSDRMLAWNTSTKNWVDLSGSSNTTRNRNLECRNDRGIHGQSDSDSKTFAANGSTGPWATTSATEPSWNSNYTIWDGNWLNWYSSGGTVSKTRLNIVRDVTNNLLDGLNGVNV
;
A
#
# COMPACT_ATOMS: atom_id res chain seq x y z
N MET A 1 48.81 -32.06 48.94
CA MET A 1 48.88 -31.21 47.74
C MET A 1 48.12 -31.83 46.55
N ASN A 2 47.05 -32.61 46.77
CA ASN A 2 46.39 -33.41 45.72
C ASN A 2 44.91 -33.07 45.47
N THR A 3 44.31 -32.11 46.17
CA THR A 3 42.86 -31.80 46.02
C THR A 3 42.57 -30.62 45.08
N PHE A 4 43.60 -29.90 44.62
CA PHE A 4 43.45 -28.78 43.68
C PHE A 4 43.55 -29.19 42.20
N LEU A 5 44.06 -30.39 41.90
CA LEU A 5 44.19 -30.92 40.54
C LEU A 5 42.89 -31.57 40.02
N ASP A 6 42.03 -32.10 40.91
CA ASP A 6 40.76 -32.72 40.50
C ASP A 6 39.67 -31.71 40.13
N ARG A 7 39.70 -30.50 40.71
CA ARG A 7 38.64 -29.49 40.52
C ARG A 7 38.80 -28.71 39.21
N SER A 8 40.02 -28.52 38.75
CA SER A 8 40.35 -27.86 37.48
C SER A 8 40.12 -28.77 36.28
N GLY A 9 40.34 -30.09 36.43
CA GLY A 9 39.96 -31.08 35.42
C GLY A 9 38.46 -31.10 35.16
N ALA A 10 37.64 -31.09 36.23
CA ALA A 10 36.19 -31.05 36.11
C ALA A 10 35.66 -29.79 35.38
N LEU A 11 36.29 -28.64 35.62
CA LEU A 11 35.92 -27.38 34.97
C LEU A 11 36.28 -27.36 33.47
N ALA A 12 37.45 -27.88 33.11
CA ALA A 12 37.90 -27.95 31.73
C ALA A 12 37.06 -28.91 30.88
N ILE A 13 36.67 -30.05 31.47
CA ILE A 13 35.78 -31.02 30.82
C ILE A 13 34.38 -30.43 30.64
N GLY A 14 33.83 -29.75 31.65
CA GLY A 14 32.54 -29.07 31.55
C GLY A 14 32.50 -27.97 30.48
N LEU A 15 33.59 -27.23 30.31
CA LEU A 15 33.69 -26.18 29.29
C LEU A 15 33.83 -26.76 27.87
N LEU A 16 34.51 -27.89 27.71
CA LEU A 16 34.62 -28.60 26.43
C LEU A 16 33.28 -29.21 25.98
N LEU A 17 32.46 -29.70 26.92
CA LEU A 17 31.11 -30.22 26.68
C LEU A 17 30.09 -29.12 26.33
N ALA A 18 30.29 -27.89 26.80
CA ALA A 18 29.44 -26.76 26.44
C ALA A 18 29.69 -26.23 25.02
N LEU A 19 30.91 -26.44 24.47
CA LEU A 19 31.27 -26.01 23.11
C LEU A 19 30.78 -26.95 21.99
N THR A 20 30.26 -28.13 22.34
CA THR A 20 29.66 -29.07 21.38
C THR A 20 28.14 -28.94 21.25
N ALA A 21 27.55 -27.84 21.74
CA ALA A 21 26.15 -27.50 21.49
C ALA A 21 25.97 -27.09 20.01
N LEU A 22 26.02 -28.09 19.13
CA LEU A 22 25.61 -27.95 17.74
C LEU A 22 24.13 -27.55 17.71
N PRO A 23 23.68 -26.74 16.74
CA PRO A 23 22.27 -26.52 16.53
C PRO A 23 21.60 -27.89 16.37
N ALA A 24 20.54 -28.14 17.15
CA ALA A 24 19.70 -29.29 16.96
C ALA A 24 19.17 -29.25 15.51
N ALA A 25 19.72 -30.11 14.65
CA ALA A 25 19.07 -30.43 13.39
C ALA A 25 17.80 -31.19 13.76
N ALA A 26 16.66 -30.51 13.69
CA ALA A 26 15.38 -31.15 13.78
C ALA A 26 15.18 -31.97 12.50
N ASP A 27 15.52 -33.25 12.57
CA ASP A 27 15.09 -34.27 11.63
C ASP A 27 13.94 -34.99 12.32
N ASP A 28 12.74 -34.82 11.77
CA ASP A 28 11.51 -35.59 12.00
C ASP A 28 10.28 -34.67 11.91
N THR A 29 9.57 -34.73 10.78
CA THR A 29 8.17 -34.28 10.68
C THR A 29 7.36 -35.43 10.12
N ASP A 30 6.73 -36.21 10.99
CA ASP A 30 5.86 -37.30 10.58
C ASP A 30 4.52 -36.77 10.07
N ILE A 31 4.12 -37.27 8.90
CA ILE A 31 2.81 -37.02 8.29
C ILE A 31 1.90 -38.23 8.50
N PHE A 32 0.78 -38.01 9.19
CA PHE A 32 -0.26 -39.03 9.35
C PHE A 32 -1.19 -39.02 8.14
N ILE A 33 -1.18 -40.12 7.37
CA ILE A 33 -2.12 -40.36 6.28
C ILE A 33 -3.38 -41.01 6.86
N ALA A 34 -4.48 -40.27 6.85
CA ALA A 34 -5.80 -40.86 7.06
C ALA A 34 -6.25 -41.54 5.75
N SER A 35 -6.26 -42.87 5.73
CA SER A 35 -6.84 -43.69 4.67
C SER A 35 -8.36 -43.70 4.77
N GLN A 36 -9.03 -42.62 4.36
CA GLN A 36 -10.46 -42.68 4.00
C GLN A 36 -10.73 -41.81 2.78
N ASP A 37 -11.32 -42.43 1.76
CA ASP A 37 -11.80 -41.79 0.54
C ASP A 37 -12.89 -40.75 0.89
N PRO A 38 -12.62 -39.44 0.70
CA PRO A 38 -13.60 -38.39 1.00
C PRO A 38 -14.89 -38.51 0.17
N ALA A 39 -14.87 -39.28 -0.92
CA ALA A 39 -16.03 -39.48 -1.78
C ALA A 39 -17.14 -40.33 -1.13
N ILE A 40 -16.86 -41.04 -0.02
CA ILE A 40 -17.81 -42.00 0.58
C ILE A 40 -18.55 -41.45 1.82
N THR A 41 -18.01 -40.44 2.53
CA THR A 41 -18.60 -39.98 3.81
C THR A 41 -18.90 -38.48 3.91
N GLY A 42 -18.49 -37.65 2.95
CA GLY A 42 -18.63 -36.19 3.08
C GLY A 42 -17.83 -35.61 4.26
N ALA A 43 -16.81 -36.34 4.73
CA ALA A 43 -15.97 -35.93 5.84
C ALA A 43 -15.06 -34.76 5.42
N LYS A 44 -15.17 -33.63 6.15
CA LYS A 44 -14.27 -32.48 6.00
C LYS A 44 -12.93 -32.81 6.67
N PRO A 45 -11.78 -32.67 5.97
CA PRO A 45 -10.48 -32.91 6.60
C PRO A 45 -10.19 -31.84 7.66
N ASN A 46 -9.56 -32.23 8.77
CA ASN A 46 -9.10 -31.32 9.82
C ASN A 46 -7.63 -30.97 9.57
N ILE A 47 -7.29 -29.68 9.59
CA ILE A 47 -5.94 -29.16 9.32
C ILE A 47 -5.39 -28.54 10.59
N LEU A 48 -4.29 -29.08 11.12
CA LEU A 48 -3.62 -28.53 12.30
C LEU A 48 -2.34 -27.79 11.89
N PHE A 49 -2.28 -26.50 12.21
CA PHE A 49 -1.06 -25.70 12.07
C PHE A 49 -0.32 -25.64 13.40
N ILE A 50 0.95 -26.05 13.39
CA ILE A 50 1.84 -25.95 14.54
C ILE A 50 2.85 -24.84 14.26
N TYR A 51 2.83 -23.80 15.10
CA TYR A 51 3.72 -22.65 14.99
C TYR A 51 4.82 -22.74 16.04
N ASP A 52 6.07 -22.60 15.60
CA ASP A 52 7.18 -22.36 16.50
C ASP A 52 7.17 -20.89 16.99
N ASN A 53 7.37 -20.68 18.30
CA ASN A 53 7.49 -19.37 18.93
C ASN A 53 8.90 -19.10 19.48
N SER A 54 9.90 -19.90 19.08
CA SER A 54 11.30 -19.73 19.48
C SER A 54 11.83 -18.33 19.16
N GLY A 55 12.93 -17.94 19.83
CA GLY A 55 13.52 -16.60 19.64
C GLY A 55 13.91 -16.26 18.19
N SER A 56 14.15 -17.28 17.35
CA SER A 56 14.43 -17.11 15.91
C SER A 56 13.23 -16.60 15.12
N MET A 57 12.00 -16.82 15.62
CA MET A 57 10.74 -16.37 15.02
C MET A 57 10.40 -14.92 15.37
N GLY A 58 11.04 -14.36 16.40
CA GLY A 58 11.01 -12.93 16.73
C GLY A 58 11.95 -12.08 15.86
N ALA A 59 12.84 -12.70 15.09
CA ALA A 59 13.70 -11.99 14.16
C ALA A 59 12.87 -11.34 13.05
N THR A 60 13.18 -10.09 12.75
CA THR A 60 12.51 -9.35 11.70
C THR A 60 13.18 -9.56 10.35
N VAL A 61 12.38 -9.70 9.30
CA VAL A 61 12.84 -9.74 7.91
C VAL A 61 12.10 -8.65 7.12
N LEU A 62 12.79 -8.12 6.10
CA LEU A 62 12.23 -7.13 5.20
C LEU A 62 11.36 -7.83 4.15
N THR A 63 10.05 -7.54 4.12
CA THR A 63 9.11 -8.10 3.14
C THR A 63 8.27 -7.00 2.52
N GLN A 64 7.89 -7.12 1.24
CA GLN A 64 7.01 -6.13 0.60
C GLN A 64 5.64 -6.09 1.29
N GLU A 65 5.24 -4.95 1.86
CA GLU A 65 3.89 -4.66 2.31
C GLU A 65 2.99 -4.57 1.11
N ASP A 66 1.81 -5.19 1.21
CA ASP A 66 0.72 -4.83 0.34
C ASP A 66 0.39 -3.34 0.52
N TRP A 67 -0.02 -2.69 -0.56
CA TRP A 67 -0.42 -1.30 -0.49
C TRP A 67 -1.67 -1.16 0.39
N ASP A 68 -1.52 -0.46 1.52
CA ASP A 68 -2.62 -0.05 2.38
C ASP A 68 -2.68 1.49 2.42
N PRO A 69 -3.74 2.11 1.87
CA PRO A 69 -3.88 3.58 1.86
C PRO A 69 -4.06 4.19 3.26
N SER A 70 -4.36 3.38 4.29
CA SER A 70 -4.50 3.83 5.68
C SER A 70 -3.15 3.96 6.41
N LEU A 71 -2.12 3.26 5.92
CA LEU A 71 -0.77 3.32 6.48
C LEU A 71 -0.01 4.54 5.95
N VAL A 72 0.86 5.10 6.78
CA VAL A 72 1.68 6.25 6.40
C VAL A 72 3.09 5.77 6.10
N PHE A 73 3.48 5.89 4.83
CA PHE A 73 4.81 5.53 4.37
C PHE A 73 5.75 6.72 4.47
N THR A 74 6.89 6.51 5.13
CA THR A 74 7.95 7.53 5.21
C THR A 74 8.73 7.55 3.91
N GLY A 75 9.00 8.75 3.39
CA GLY A 75 9.78 8.92 2.16
C GLY A 75 9.82 10.38 1.73
N PRO A 76 10.45 10.67 0.58
CA PRO A 76 10.65 12.03 0.12
C PRO A 76 9.40 12.67 -0.47
N TYR A 77 8.36 11.89 -0.79
CA TYR A 77 7.09 12.39 -1.29
C TYR A 77 6.21 12.90 -0.15
N ASN A 78 5.53 14.03 -0.38
CA ASN A 78 4.59 14.55 0.59
C ASN A 78 3.22 13.87 0.42
N ARG A 79 2.77 13.15 1.45
CA ARG A 79 1.50 12.42 1.46
C ARG A 79 0.25 13.27 1.20
N ASN A 80 0.31 14.59 1.40
CA ASN A 80 -0.83 15.49 1.18
C ASN A 80 -0.88 16.04 -0.26
N ARG A 81 -0.05 15.51 -1.17
CA ARG A 81 0.07 15.95 -2.55
C ARG A 81 -0.30 14.84 -3.52
N LEU A 82 -0.81 15.26 -4.67
CA LEU A 82 -0.97 14.46 -5.88
C LEU A 82 0.06 14.95 -6.88
N TYR A 83 0.98 14.08 -7.26
CA TYR A 83 2.04 14.38 -8.23
C TYR A 83 1.52 14.09 -9.62
N PHE A 84 1.87 14.90 -10.63
CA PHE A 84 1.29 14.74 -11.97
C PHE A 84 2.32 14.81 -13.09
N SER A 85 2.02 14.12 -14.20
CA SER A 85 2.77 14.22 -15.46
C SER A 85 1.85 14.01 -16.67
N THR A 86 2.34 14.39 -17.86
CA THR A 86 1.62 14.23 -19.14
C THR A 86 2.12 13.05 -19.97
N ASN A 87 3.18 12.38 -19.52
CA ASN A 87 3.89 11.33 -20.25
C ASN A 87 3.84 9.96 -19.54
N ASN A 88 2.99 9.83 -18.53
CA ASN A 88 2.85 8.64 -17.67
C ASN A 88 4.14 8.21 -16.95
N THR A 89 5.15 9.08 -16.89
CA THR A 89 6.32 8.88 -16.04
C THR A 89 6.00 9.36 -14.64
N MET A 90 6.30 8.55 -13.63
CA MET A 90 6.19 8.96 -12.23
C MET A 90 7.12 10.15 -11.98
N PRO A 91 6.61 11.29 -11.50
CA PRO A 91 7.45 12.44 -11.20
C PRO A 91 8.38 12.17 -10.02
N ASP A 92 9.58 12.76 -10.03
CA ASP A 92 10.46 12.77 -8.87
C ASP A 92 9.87 13.59 -7.71
N SER A 93 10.23 13.23 -6.47
CA SER A 93 9.78 13.89 -5.25
C SER A 93 10.08 15.39 -5.18
N SER A 94 11.15 15.86 -5.82
CA SER A 94 11.56 17.27 -5.90
C SER A 94 10.81 18.07 -6.97
N THR A 95 9.96 17.42 -7.78
CA THR A 95 9.23 18.09 -8.85
C THR A 95 8.34 19.23 -8.33
N GLY A 96 8.15 20.24 -9.18
CA GLY A 96 7.12 21.26 -8.96
C GLY A 96 5.71 20.79 -9.35
N ASN A 97 5.60 19.71 -10.12
CA ASN A 97 4.36 19.21 -10.72
C ASN A 97 3.53 18.40 -9.72
N TRP A 98 2.86 19.11 -8.82
CA TRP A 98 1.93 18.53 -7.88
C TRP A 98 0.74 19.46 -7.59
N ILE A 99 -0.34 18.90 -7.08
CA ILE A 99 -1.50 19.61 -6.52
C ILE A 99 -1.74 19.14 -5.09
N THR A 100 -2.17 20.03 -4.20
CA THR A 100 -2.54 19.64 -2.83
C THR A 100 -3.87 18.87 -2.86
N LYS A 101 -3.94 17.71 -2.19
CA LYS A 101 -5.10 16.80 -2.19
C LYS A 101 -6.43 17.46 -1.82
N THR A 102 -6.42 18.46 -0.94
CA THR A 102 -7.63 19.19 -0.51
C THR A 102 -8.28 19.99 -1.63
N TYR A 103 -7.58 20.20 -2.76
CA TYR A 103 -8.13 20.83 -3.95
C TYR A 103 -8.49 19.81 -5.04
N ASN A 104 -8.45 18.50 -4.75
CA ASN A 104 -8.91 17.48 -5.68
C ASN A 104 -10.43 17.36 -5.62
N TYR A 105 -11.11 17.90 -6.64
CA TYR A 105 -12.56 17.77 -6.81
C TYR A 105 -12.94 16.69 -7.83
N CYS A 106 -11.95 16.06 -8.48
CA CYS A 106 -12.16 14.88 -9.30
C CYS A 106 -12.49 13.67 -8.42
N ASN A 107 -13.77 13.43 -8.19
CA ASN A 107 -14.32 12.31 -7.45
C ASN A 107 -13.95 10.96 -8.10
N ALA A 108 -13.95 10.87 -9.43
CA ALA A 108 -13.55 9.66 -10.15
C ALA A 108 -12.10 9.22 -9.86
N SER A 109 -11.23 10.13 -9.40
CA SER A 109 -9.85 9.80 -9.03
C SER A 109 -9.72 9.16 -7.63
N LEU A 110 -10.70 9.35 -6.73
CA LEU A 110 -10.54 8.99 -5.33
C LEU A 110 -10.33 7.49 -5.13
N THR A 111 -11.17 6.65 -5.74
CA THR A 111 -11.06 5.20 -5.61
C THR A 111 -9.76 4.66 -6.24
N PRO A 112 -9.39 5.00 -7.49
CA PRO A 112 -8.13 4.54 -8.09
C PRO A 112 -6.89 5.02 -7.33
N LEU A 113 -6.88 6.25 -6.79
CA LEU A 113 -5.79 6.73 -5.96
C LEU A 113 -5.67 5.94 -4.65
N ALA A 114 -6.79 5.53 -4.06
CA ALA A 114 -6.79 4.73 -2.84
C ALA A 114 -6.41 3.26 -3.08
N THR A 115 -6.73 2.66 -4.23
CA THR A 115 -6.54 1.22 -4.47
C THR A 115 -5.32 0.89 -5.32
N ILE A 116 -5.02 1.71 -6.33
CA ILE A 116 -3.94 1.50 -7.30
C ILE A 116 -2.84 2.54 -7.14
N GLY A 117 -3.13 3.66 -6.45
CA GLY A 117 -2.16 4.74 -6.20
C GLY A 117 -2.02 5.76 -7.31
N SER A 118 -2.73 5.56 -8.42
CA SER A 118 -2.68 6.44 -9.58
C SER A 118 -4.00 6.52 -10.32
N TYR A 119 -4.18 7.61 -11.06
CA TYR A 119 -5.35 7.85 -11.89
C TYR A 119 -4.97 8.65 -13.14
N SER A 120 -5.52 8.28 -14.30
CA SER A 120 -5.25 8.97 -15.57
C SER A 120 -6.56 9.45 -16.19
N ASP A 121 -6.62 10.74 -16.52
CA ASP A 121 -7.74 11.34 -17.24
C ASP A 121 -7.31 12.69 -17.85
N ARG A 122 -8.20 13.33 -18.59
CA ARG A 122 -8.11 14.74 -18.91
C ARG A 122 -8.48 15.56 -17.68
N MET A 123 -7.60 16.47 -17.29
CA MET A 123 -7.74 17.23 -16.06
C MET A 123 -7.48 18.70 -16.28
N LEU A 124 -8.13 19.54 -15.48
CA LEU A 124 -8.00 20.99 -15.50
C LEU A 124 -7.91 21.56 -14.09
N ALA A 125 -7.31 22.74 -13.98
CA ALA A 125 -7.15 23.48 -12.75
C ALA A 125 -7.87 24.84 -12.83
N TRP A 126 -8.71 25.16 -11.85
CA TRP A 126 -9.46 26.42 -11.84
C TRP A 126 -8.57 27.61 -11.51
N ASN A 127 -8.52 28.59 -12.42
CA ASN A 127 -7.86 29.87 -12.17
C ASN A 127 -8.89 30.91 -11.70
N THR A 128 -8.85 31.21 -10.40
CA THR A 128 -9.77 32.18 -9.76
C THR A 128 -9.60 33.61 -10.25
N SER A 129 -8.43 33.99 -10.76
CA SER A 129 -8.14 35.35 -11.24
C SER A 129 -8.74 35.62 -12.61
N THR A 130 -8.56 34.68 -13.54
CA THR A 130 -9.06 34.79 -14.93
C THR A 130 -10.42 34.13 -15.12
N LYS A 131 -10.96 33.48 -14.07
CA LYS A 131 -12.26 32.81 -14.07
C LYS A 131 -12.38 31.77 -15.18
N ASN A 132 -11.34 30.96 -15.35
CA ASN A 132 -11.33 29.87 -16.32
C ASN A 132 -10.57 28.66 -15.81
N TRP A 133 -10.94 27.50 -16.33
CA TRP A 133 -10.18 26.27 -16.22
C TRP A 133 -9.00 26.30 -17.18
N VAL A 134 -7.83 25.93 -16.67
CA VAL A 134 -6.57 25.92 -17.41
C VAL A 134 -5.83 24.61 -17.18
N ASP A 135 -4.82 24.34 -18.00
CA ASP A 135 -3.92 23.21 -17.80
C ASP A 135 -3.26 23.24 -16.41
N LEU A 136 -2.95 22.05 -15.90
CA LEU A 136 -2.25 21.90 -14.62
C LEU A 136 -0.85 22.50 -14.72
N SER A 137 -0.45 23.24 -13.69
CA SER A 137 0.88 23.88 -13.63
C SER A 137 1.49 23.76 -12.24
N GLY A 138 2.73 23.27 -12.21
CA GLY A 138 3.53 23.14 -11.00
C GLY A 138 4.42 24.35 -10.69
N SER A 139 4.21 25.49 -11.36
CA SER A 139 5.16 26.62 -11.36
C SER A 139 5.19 27.43 -10.06
N SER A 140 4.11 27.43 -9.26
CA SER A 140 4.03 28.21 -8.02
C SER A 140 3.06 27.58 -7.01
N ASN A 141 3.11 28.00 -5.74
CA ASN A 141 2.13 27.55 -4.75
C ASN A 141 0.68 27.93 -5.14
N THR A 142 0.49 29.05 -5.82
CA THR A 142 -0.84 29.46 -6.32
C THR A 142 -1.39 28.48 -7.35
N THR A 143 -0.55 27.99 -8.27
CA THR A 143 -1.01 27.05 -9.31
C THR A 143 -1.22 25.64 -8.76
N ARG A 144 -0.46 25.25 -7.74
CA ARG A 144 -0.54 23.94 -7.05
C ARG A 144 -1.72 23.83 -6.07
N ASN A 145 -2.35 24.95 -5.73
CA ASN A 145 -3.51 25.03 -4.84
C ASN A 145 -4.77 25.49 -5.59
N ARG A 146 -4.90 25.08 -6.86
CA ARG A 146 -6.11 25.29 -7.66
C ARG A 146 -7.01 24.07 -7.56
N ASN A 147 -8.32 24.31 -7.56
CA ASN A 147 -9.31 23.24 -7.67
C ASN A 147 -9.01 22.43 -8.93
N LEU A 148 -8.77 21.14 -8.77
CA LEU A 148 -8.54 20.16 -9.80
C LEU A 148 -9.87 19.48 -10.12
N GLU A 149 -10.20 19.41 -11.40
CA GLU A 149 -11.35 18.67 -11.90
C GLU A 149 -10.91 17.72 -13.02
N CYS A 150 -11.66 16.63 -13.22
CA CYS A 150 -11.43 15.68 -14.29
C CYS A 150 -12.65 15.56 -15.21
N ARG A 151 -12.38 15.12 -16.43
CA ARG A 151 -13.42 14.98 -17.45
C ARG A 151 -14.43 13.90 -17.09
N ASN A 152 -14.00 12.85 -16.40
CA ASN A 152 -14.87 11.72 -16.05
C ASN A 152 -15.97 12.09 -15.04
N ASP A 153 -15.81 13.18 -14.28
CA ASP A 153 -16.82 13.71 -13.35
C ASP A 153 -17.92 14.51 -14.04
N ARG A 154 -17.74 14.83 -15.33
CA ARG A 154 -18.66 15.66 -16.11
C ARG A 154 -20.10 15.15 -16.05
N GLY A 155 -20.99 15.99 -15.53
CA GLY A 155 -22.42 15.70 -15.40
C GLY A 155 -22.76 14.80 -14.21
N ILE A 156 -21.77 14.37 -13.43
CA ILE A 156 -21.90 13.43 -12.31
C ILE A 156 -21.58 14.12 -10.99
N HIS A 157 -20.45 14.80 -10.89
CA HIS A 157 -19.95 15.42 -9.68
C HIS A 157 -19.42 16.85 -9.95
N GLY A 158 -19.53 17.71 -8.94
CA GLY A 158 -19.11 19.11 -9.01
C GLY A 158 -18.23 19.46 -7.83
N GLN A 159 -18.65 20.43 -7.00
CA GLN A 159 -17.92 20.72 -5.78
C GLN A 159 -18.07 19.63 -4.70
N SER A 160 -19.19 18.89 -4.72
CA SER A 160 -19.52 17.84 -3.75
C SER A 160 -20.59 16.89 -4.31
N ASP A 161 -20.79 15.74 -3.66
CA ASP A 161 -21.79 14.71 -4.05
C ASP A 161 -23.23 15.23 -4.21
N SER A 162 -23.60 16.28 -3.45
CA SER A 162 -24.94 16.87 -3.51
C SER A 162 -25.06 18.08 -4.43
N ASP A 163 -23.99 18.46 -5.13
CA ASP A 163 -23.98 19.65 -5.97
C ASP A 163 -24.77 19.44 -7.26
N SER A 164 -25.68 20.38 -7.56
CA SER A 164 -26.39 20.41 -8.85
C SER A 164 -25.51 20.91 -10.00
N LYS A 165 -24.39 21.59 -9.70
CA LYS A 165 -23.45 22.11 -10.67
C LYS A 165 -22.38 21.06 -10.97
N THR A 166 -22.70 20.13 -11.87
CA THR A 166 -21.85 18.96 -12.16
C THR A 166 -20.98 19.11 -13.42
N PHE A 167 -20.95 20.29 -14.03
CA PHE A 167 -20.09 20.57 -15.20
C PHE A 167 -19.04 21.62 -14.85
N ALA A 168 -17.78 21.38 -15.19
CA ALA A 168 -16.77 22.43 -15.18
C ALA A 168 -17.24 23.60 -16.06
N ALA A 169 -17.03 24.85 -15.61
CA ALA A 169 -17.54 26.05 -16.25
C ALA A 169 -16.57 27.22 -16.18
N ASN A 170 -16.27 27.80 -17.35
CA ASN A 170 -15.59 29.09 -17.45
C ASN A 170 -16.56 30.26 -17.22
N GLY A 171 -16.01 31.41 -16.87
CA GLY A 171 -16.75 32.66 -16.68
C GLY A 171 -16.98 33.02 -15.22
N SER A 172 -17.60 34.18 -15.01
CA SER A 172 -17.77 34.80 -13.70
C SER A 172 -18.55 33.96 -12.69
N THR A 173 -19.39 33.02 -13.16
CA THR A 173 -20.21 32.13 -12.34
C THR A 173 -19.62 30.74 -12.11
N GLY A 174 -18.40 30.48 -12.63
CA GLY A 174 -17.65 29.25 -12.36
C GLY A 174 -17.28 29.08 -10.88
N PRO A 175 -16.68 27.94 -10.47
CA PRO A 175 -15.97 26.99 -11.32
C PRO A 175 -16.85 25.93 -11.97
N TRP A 176 -18.06 25.70 -11.45
CA TRP A 176 -18.99 24.69 -11.96
C TRP A 176 -20.34 25.31 -12.35
N ALA A 177 -21.05 24.64 -13.25
CA ALA A 177 -22.39 24.98 -13.72
C ALA A 177 -23.30 23.74 -13.82
N THR A 178 -24.60 23.98 -13.91
CA THR A 178 -25.63 22.92 -14.04
C THR A 178 -25.71 22.34 -15.46
N THR A 179 -25.14 23.02 -16.46
CA THR A 179 -25.12 22.59 -17.85
C THR A 179 -23.73 22.74 -18.44
N SER A 180 -23.49 22.07 -19.57
CA SER A 180 -22.21 22.13 -20.28
C SER A 180 -22.03 23.36 -21.17
N ALA A 181 -22.91 24.36 -21.09
CA ALA A 181 -22.90 25.50 -22.02
C ALA A 181 -21.61 26.33 -21.95
N THR A 182 -20.98 26.39 -20.79
CA THR A 182 -19.75 27.14 -20.52
C THR A 182 -18.56 26.23 -20.25
N GLU A 183 -18.65 24.96 -20.63
CA GLU A 183 -17.64 23.97 -20.32
C GLU A 183 -16.33 24.21 -21.09
N PRO A 184 -15.16 24.16 -20.44
CA PRO A 184 -13.87 24.27 -21.11
C PRO A 184 -13.58 23.03 -21.99
N SER A 185 -12.65 23.19 -22.93
CA SER A 185 -12.11 22.05 -23.68
C SER A 185 -11.16 21.22 -22.82
N TRP A 186 -11.36 19.90 -22.83
CA TRP A 186 -10.53 18.92 -22.13
C TRP A 186 -9.39 18.40 -23.04
N ASN A 187 -8.33 19.20 -23.21
CA ASN A 187 -7.30 18.92 -24.22
C ASN A 187 -6.11 18.09 -23.71
N SER A 188 -5.79 18.20 -22.42
CA SER A 188 -4.56 17.67 -21.85
C SER A 188 -4.85 16.42 -21.01
N ASN A 189 -4.16 15.31 -21.31
CA ASN A 189 -4.19 14.11 -20.47
C ASN A 189 -3.11 14.20 -19.41
N TYR A 190 -3.47 13.84 -18.18
CA TYR A 190 -2.56 13.74 -17.05
C TYR A 190 -2.70 12.38 -16.40
N THR A 191 -1.59 11.91 -15.85
CA THR A 191 -1.62 10.89 -14.80
C THR A 191 -1.24 11.56 -13.50
N ILE A 192 -2.01 11.28 -12.45
CA ILE A 192 -1.77 11.73 -11.09
C ILE A 192 -1.45 10.53 -10.19
N TRP A 193 -0.55 10.72 -9.23
CA TRP A 193 -0.12 9.72 -8.27
C TRP A 193 -0.23 10.25 -6.85
N ASP A 194 -0.64 9.36 -5.95
CA ASP A 194 -0.70 9.66 -4.53
C ASP A 194 0.71 9.75 -3.92
N GLY A 195 1.02 10.84 -3.21
CA GLY A 195 2.33 11.01 -2.59
C GLY A 195 2.65 9.93 -1.55
N ASN A 196 1.66 9.39 -0.84
CA ASN A 196 1.87 8.29 0.10
C ASN A 196 2.14 6.98 -0.64
N TRP A 197 1.43 6.74 -1.73
CA TRP A 197 1.68 5.59 -2.60
C TRP A 197 3.06 5.65 -3.24
N LEU A 198 3.53 6.82 -3.67
CA LEU A 198 4.88 7.00 -4.19
C LEU A 198 5.95 6.71 -3.12
N ASN A 199 5.70 7.04 -1.86
CA ASN A 199 6.58 6.62 -0.76
C ASN A 199 6.59 5.09 -0.61
N TRP A 200 5.42 4.43 -0.58
CA TRP A 200 5.32 2.97 -0.55
C TRP A 200 6.07 2.32 -1.73
N TYR A 201 5.79 2.77 -2.95
CA TYR A 201 6.43 2.28 -4.18
C TYR A 201 7.96 2.47 -4.16
N SER A 202 8.42 3.63 -3.71
CA SER A 202 9.87 3.93 -3.63
C SER A 202 10.60 3.21 -2.49
N SER A 203 9.89 2.78 -1.44
CA SER A 203 10.48 2.05 -0.31
C SER A 203 10.88 0.62 -0.65
N GLY A 204 10.61 0.14 -1.87
CA GLY A 204 10.67 -1.28 -2.23
C GLY A 204 9.61 -2.11 -1.49
N GLY A 205 8.63 -1.42 -0.90
CA GLY A 205 7.61 -1.91 0.02
C GLY A 205 8.12 -2.63 1.26
N THR A 206 9.40 -2.61 1.63
CA THR A 206 9.83 -3.50 2.72
C THR A 206 9.43 -3.01 4.12
N VAL A 207 8.55 -3.76 4.80
CA VAL A 207 8.28 -3.65 6.24
C VAL A 207 9.11 -4.67 7.00
N SER A 208 9.55 -4.26 8.19
CA SER A 208 10.16 -5.17 9.17
C SER A 208 9.05 -6.00 9.82
N LYS A 209 8.77 -7.20 9.27
CA LYS A 209 7.83 -8.16 9.88
C LYS A 209 8.62 -9.23 10.63
N THR A 210 8.14 -9.64 11.80
CA THR A 210 8.67 -10.84 12.46
C THR A 210 8.35 -12.06 11.59
N ARG A 211 9.25 -13.04 11.57
CA ARG A 211 9.02 -14.31 10.84
C ARG A 211 7.72 -14.99 11.27
N LEU A 212 7.34 -14.84 12.55
CA LEU A 212 6.05 -15.33 13.06
C LEU A 212 4.84 -14.68 12.38
N ASN A 213 4.86 -13.37 12.14
CA ASN A 213 3.76 -12.68 11.46
C ASN A 213 3.63 -13.11 9.99
N ILE A 214 4.76 -13.34 9.30
CA ILE A 214 4.75 -13.83 7.92
C ILE A 214 4.11 -15.22 7.83
N VAL A 215 4.44 -16.12 8.76
CA VAL A 215 3.86 -17.48 8.79
C VAL A 215 2.34 -17.43 9.06
N ARG A 216 1.88 -16.49 9.88
CA ARG A 216 0.44 -16.25 10.09
C ARG A 216 -0.25 -15.77 8.82
N ASP A 217 0.32 -14.79 8.12
CA ASP A 217 -0.23 -14.26 6.87
C ASP A 217 -0.35 -15.36 5.80
N VAL A 218 0.68 -16.19 5.64
CA VAL A 218 0.66 -17.34 4.70
C VAL A 218 -0.39 -18.36 5.11
N THR A 219 -0.56 -18.62 6.40
CA THR A 219 -1.59 -19.57 6.87
C THR A 219 -2.98 -19.07 6.53
N ASN A 220 -3.28 -17.81 6.84
CA ASN A 220 -4.61 -17.24 6.54
C ASN A 220 -4.92 -17.29 5.04
N ASN A 221 -3.95 -16.95 4.19
CA ASN A 221 -4.10 -17.06 2.73
C ASN A 221 -4.36 -18.50 2.25
N LEU A 222 -3.74 -19.50 2.89
CA LEU A 222 -4.01 -20.91 2.58
C LEU A 222 -5.40 -21.32 3.05
N LEU A 223 -5.85 -20.86 4.21
CA LEU A 223 -7.17 -21.16 4.74
C LEU A 223 -8.29 -20.58 3.87
N ASP A 224 -8.12 -19.35 3.41
CA ASP A 224 -9.08 -18.70 2.51
C ASP A 224 -9.21 -19.42 1.15
N GLY A 225 -8.17 -20.16 0.75
CA GLY A 225 -8.16 -20.99 -0.46
C GLY A 225 -8.80 -22.37 -0.32
N LEU A 226 -9.13 -22.83 0.90
CA LEU A 226 -9.64 -24.18 1.17
C LEU A 226 -11.12 -24.14 1.55
N ASN A 227 -11.98 -24.67 0.69
CA ASN A 227 -13.41 -24.84 0.98
C ASN A 227 -13.68 -26.26 1.51
N GLY A 228 -14.48 -26.38 2.58
CA GLY A 228 -14.91 -27.67 3.12
C GLY A 228 -13.90 -28.36 4.03
N VAL A 229 -13.02 -27.60 4.69
CA VAL A 229 -12.05 -28.11 5.68
C VAL A 229 -12.37 -27.55 7.07
N ASN A 230 -11.93 -28.21 8.13
CA ASN A 230 -11.91 -27.65 9.49
C ASN A 230 -10.46 -27.33 9.86
N VAL A 231 -10.25 -26.27 10.63
CA VAL A 231 -8.93 -25.77 11.04
C VAL A 231 -8.94 -25.59 12.55
#